data_AF-A0A1X0YHK2-F1
#
_entry.id   AF-A0A1X0YHK2-F1
#
_cell.length_a   1.000
_cell.length_b   1.000
_cell.length_c   1.000
_cell.angle_alpha   90.00
_cell.angle_beta   90.00
_cell.angle_gamma   90.00
#
_symmetry.space_group_name_H-M   'P 1'
#
loop_
_entity.id
_entity.type
_entity.pdbx_description
1 polymer ?
#
loop_
_entity_poly.entity_id
_entity_poly.type
_entity_poly.pdbx_seq_one_letter_code
_entity_poly.pdbx_strand_id
1 'polypeptide(L)'
;MNPRNDEREVLRNGELTVLGRIRSASNATFLCEATLGETSVHCVYKPVAGEAPLWDFPDGTLAGRERSAYLVSSQLGWNLVPYTIIRHGPAGPGMLQQWVQQPGDAVDADPRPGPDLVDLFPVGKQQPGYLPVLRAQDYAGDEVVLMHADDIRLWRMAVFDVLVNNADRKGGHVLRDLDGNIYGVDHGVCLHVENKLRTVLWGWAGKPIDDHMLAAVAGLSDALGEELGDALAEYLSRAEIAALQLRVHTLLDNPVMPSPSRHRPIPWPAF
;
A
#
# COMPACT_ATOMS: atom_id res chain seq x y z
N MET A 1 -4.22 13.80 1.70
CA MET A 1 -4.06 15.09 1.01
C MET A 1 -3.11 14.88 -0.16
N ASN A 2 -3.41 15.35 -1.38
CA ASN A 2 -2.36 15.43 -2.40
C ASN A 2 -1.26 16.35 -1.81
N PRO A 3 0.02 15.96 -1.84
CA PRO A 3 1.07 16.83 -1.36
C PRO A 3 0.92 18.19 -2.02
N ARG A 4 1.14 19.26 -1.26
CA ARG A 4 1.17 20.60 -1.85
C ARG A 4 2.15 20.56 -3.02
N ASN A 5 1.84 21.26 -4.10
CA ASN A 5 2.63 21.16 -5.34
C ASN A 5 4.14 21.37 -5.07
N ASP A 6 4.43 22.23 -4.10
CA ASP A 6 5.75 22.56 -3.57
C ASP A 6 6.47 21.34 -2.93
N GLU A 7 5.78 20.49 -2.17
CA GLU A 7 6.37 19.27 -1.58
C GLU A 7 6.76 18.25 -2.65
N ARG A 8 5.92 18.11 -3.70
CA ARG A 8 6.25 17.23 -4.83
C ARG A 8 7.46 17.77 -5.59
N GLU A 9 7.61 19.07 -5.69
CA GLU A 9 8.76 19.71 -6.33
C GLU A 9 10.05 19.48 -5.52
N VAL A 10 10.00 19.66 -4.19
CA VAL A 10 11.12 19.33 -3.28
C VAL A 10 11.52 17.86 -3.43
N LEU A 11 10.56 16.93 -3.46
CA LEU A 11 10.86 15.52 -3.64
C LEU A 11 11.46 15.19 -5.01
N ARG A 12 11.10 15.93 -6.08
CA ARG A 12 11.66 15.71 -7.42
C ARG A 12 13.07 16.29 -7.55
N ASN A 13 13.27 17.51 -7.07
CA ASN A 13 14.42 18.35 -7.42
C ASN A 13 15.36 18.65 -6.24
N GLY A 14 14.92 18.42 -5.00
CA GLY A 14 15.71 18.71 -3.81
C GLY A 14 16.88 17.74 -3.59
N GLU A 15 17.93 18.23 -2.95
CA GLU A 15 19.08 17.44 -2.51
C GLU A 15 18.62 16.38 -1.50
N LEU A 16 19.04 15.12 -1.69
CA LEU A 16 18.57 13.99 -0.89
C LEU A 16 19.63 13.56 0.14
N THR A 17 19.35 13.82 1.42
CA THR A 17 20.21 13.44 2.55
C THR A 17 19.66 12.20 3.26
N VAL A 18 20.51 11.20 3.51
CA VAL A 18 20.13 10.01 4.30
C VAL A 18 20.21 10.35 5.79
N LEU A 19 19.08 10.27 6.50
CA LEU A 19 19.03 10.49 7.94
C LEU A 19 19.30 9.20 8.72
N GLY A 20 18.82 8.06 8.21
CA GLY A 20 19.01 6.77 8.86
C GLY A 20 18.47 5.59 8.07
N ARG A 21 18.78 4.38 8.54
CA ARG A 21 18.27 3.13 7.96
C ARG A 21 17.15 2.56 8.83
N ILE A 22 16.02 2.22 8.20
CA ILE A 22 14.91 1.53 8.85
C ILE A 22 15.26 0.04 8.95
N ARG A 23 15.53 -0.44 10.17
CA ARG A 23 16.04 -1.80 10.41
C ARG A 23 14.99 -2.90 10.35
N SER A 24 13.71 -2.56 10.52
CA SER A 24 12.59 -3.50 10.42
C SER A 24 12.30 -3.95 8.99
N ALA A 25 12.80 -3.24 7.97
CA ALA A 25 12.58 -3.58 6.58
C ALA A 25 13.50 -4.71 6.10
N SER A 26 12.95 -5.65 5.32
CA SER A 26 13.71 -6.78 4.75
C SER A 26 14.69 -6.36 3.64
N ASN A 27 14.42 -5.23 2.99
CA ASN A 27 15.27 -4.62 1.95
C ASN A 27 15.94 -3.35 2.48
N ALA A 28 16.97 -2.86 1.79
CA ALA A 28 17.60 -1.59 2.19
C ALA A 28 16.59 -0.43 2.07
N THR A 29 16.16 0.09 3.22
CA THR A 29 15.16 1.15 3.34
C THR A 29 15.71 2.26 4.21
N PHE A 30 15.68 3.49 3.70
CA PHE A 30 16.27 4.65 4.34
C PHE A 30 15.21 5.72 4.60
N LEU A 31 15.27 6.32 5.79
CA LEU A 31 14.64 7.60 6.04
C LEU A 31 15.57 8.69 5.51
N CYS A 32 15.03 9.56 4.69
CA CYS A 32 15.76 10.66 4.05
C CYS A 32 15.02 11.98 4.21
N GLU A 33 15.76 13.05 4.02
CA GLU A 33 15.26 14.41 3.86
C GLU A 33 15.61 14.91 2.46
N ALA A 34 14.62 15.41 1.73
CA ALA A 34 14.82 16.12 0.47
C ALA A 34 14.71 17.63 0.74
N THR A 35 15.69 18.41 0.31
CA THR A 35 15.75 19.86 0.58
C THR A 35 15.89 20.66 -0.71
N LEU A 36 14.99 21.63 -0.93
CA LEU A 36 15.03 22.56 -2.05
C LEU A 36 14.82 23.99 -1.54
N GLY A 37 15.85 24.82 -1.62
CA GLY A 37 15.84 26.15 -1.00
C GLY A 37 15.70 26.05 0.52
N GLU A 38 14.70 26.72 1.08
CA GLU A 38 14.40 26.68 2.53
C GLU A 38 13.37 25.60 2.91
N THR A 39 12.90 24.80 1.95
CA THR A 39 11.86 23.78 2.18
C THR A 39 12.47 22.40 2.22
N SER A 40 12.15 21.64 3.27
CA SER A 40 12.55 20.24 3.46
C SER A 40 11.34 19.32 3.57
N VAL A 41 11.45 18.11 3.02
CA VAL A 41 10.41 17.08 3.07
C VAL A 41 11.03 15.73 3.44
N HIS A 42 10.51 15.08 4.48
CA HIS A 42 10.89 13.71 4.82
C HIS A 42 10.33 12.70 3.80
N CYS A 43 11.12 11.69 3.50
CA CYS A 43 10.76 10.64 2.56
C CYS A 43 11.46 9.31 2.88
N VAL A 44 10.87 8.24 2.37
CA VAL A 44 11.46 6.90 2.33
C VAL A 44 12.15 6.71 1.00
N TYR A 45 13.43 6.35 1.04
CA TYR A 45 14.20 5.95 -0.12
C TYR A 45 14.54 4.46 -0.04
N LYS A 46 14.18 3.66 -1.04
CA LYS A 46 14.70 2.28 -1.19
C LYS A 46 15.42 2.17 -2.55
N PRO A 47 16.77 2.03 -2.58
CA PRO A 47 17.52 1.87 -3.82
C PRO A 47 17.22 0.53 -4.49
N VAL A 48 17.22 0.49 -5.83
CA VAL A 48 17.13 -0.77 -6.60
C VAL A 48 18.27 -1.71 -6.23
N ALA A 49 19.48 -1.18 -6.04
CA ALA A 49 20.64 -1.98 -5.64
C ALA A 49 20.52 -2.59 -4.22
N GLY A 50 19.53 -2.14 -3.43
CA GLY A 50 19.23 -2.64 -2.09
C GLY A 50 18.13 -3.70 -2.04
N GLU A 51 17.60 -4.09 -3.21
CA GLU A 51 16.59 -5.13 -3.34
C GLU A 51 17.22 -6.53 -3.19
N ALA A 52 16.59 -7.36 -2.39
CA ALA A 52 16.82 -8.80 -2.34
C ALA A 52 16.00 -9.44 -3.47
N PRO A 53 16.64 -10.18 -4.39
CA PRO A 53 15.93 -10.87 -5.46
C PRO A 53 14.89 -11.84 -4.88
N LEU A 54 13.66 -11.76 -5.39
CA LEU A 54 12.58 -12.68 -5.05
C LEU A 54 12.36 -13.61 -6.23
N TRP A 55 12.55 -14.92 -6.02
CA TRP A 55 12.39 -15.92 -7.07
C TRP A 55 11.00 -15.90 -7.71
N ASP A 56 10.00 -15.44 -6.96
CA ASP A 56 8.60 -15.37 -7.37
C ASP A 56 8.14 -13.97 -7.80
N PHE A 57 9.07 -13.03 -7.95
CA PHE A 57 8.93 -11.73 -8.64
C PHE A 57 10.18 -11.48 -9.50
N PRO A 58 10.35 -12.25 -10.60
CA PRO A 58 11.61 -12.28 -11.36
C PRO A 58 11.83 -11.06 -12.27
N ASP A 59 10.75 -10.36 -12.64
CA ASP A 59 10.78 -9.26 -13.60
C ASP A 59 10.70 -7.90 -12.90
N GLY A 60 11.38 -6.91 -13.49
CA GLY A 60 11.37 -5.52 -13.02
C GLY A 60 12.08 -5.33 -11.69
N THR A 61 11.66 -4.31 -10.94
CA THR A 61 12.22 -3.96 -9.62
C THR A 61 11.10 -3.77 -8.61
N LEU A 62 11.37 -3.98 -7.33
CA LEU A 62 10.43 -3.67 -6.26
C LEU A 62 10.14 -2.16 -6.24
N ALA A 63 11.14 -1.33 -6.56
CA ALA A 63 10.98 0.10 -6.81
C ALA A 63 9.94 0.44 -7.87
N GLY A 64 10.02 -0.21 -9.02
CA GLY A 64 9.07 -0.02 -10.11
C GLY A 64 7.64 -0.40 -9.69
N ARG A 65 7.49 -1.43 -8.86
CA ARG A 65 6.18 -1.86 -8.33
C ARG A 65 5.59 -0.86 -7.34
N GLU A 66 6.40 -0.27 -6.47
CA GLU A 66 5.98 0.83 -5.59
C GLU A 66 5.48 2.04 -6.38
N ARG A 67 6.20 2.42 -7.45
CA ARG A 67 5.78 3.49 -8.36
C ARG A 67 4.49 3.12 -9.09
N SER A 68 4.38 1.90 -9.59
CA SER A 68 3.20 1.41 -10.31
C SER A 68 1.95 1.41 -9.43
N ALA A 69 2.08 0.99 -8.17
CA ALA A 69 0.99 1.06 -7.19
C ALA A 69 0.53 2.50 -6.94
N TYR A 70 1.47 3.45 -6.83
CA TYR A 70 1.14 4.87 -6.74
C TYR A 70 0.38 5.38 -7.99
N LEU A 71 0.83 5.02 -9.20
CA LEU A 71 0.18 5.43 -10.45
C LEU A 71 -1.27 4.92 -10.53
N VAL A 72 -1.51 3.65 -10.21
CA VAL A 72 -2.86 3.07 -10.15
C VAL A 72 -3.71 3.77 -9.08
N SER A 73 -3.15 4.00 -7.89
CA SER A 73 -3.86 4.69 -6.80
C SER A 73 -4.25 6.13 -7.16
N SER A 74 -3.36 6.83 -7.87
CA SER A 74 -3.59 8.18 -8.38
C SER A 74 -4.68 8.18 -9.46
N GLN A 75 -4.67 7.21 -10.38
CA GLN A 75 -5.69 7.09 -11.44
C GLN A 75 -7.08 6.84 -10.85
N LEU A 76 -7.18 6.00 -9.82
CA LEU A 76 -8.43 5.75 -9.12
C LEU A 76 -8.97 6.98 -8.37
N GLY A 77 -8.15 8.01 -8.18
CA GLY A 77 -8.50 9.21 -7.41
C GLY A 77 -8.65 8.97 -5.90
N TRP A 78 -8.30 7.78 -5.42
CA TRP A 78 -8.44 7.40 -4.01
C TRP A 78 -7.29 7.90 -3.14
N ASN A 79 -6.13 8.20 -3.74
CA ASN A 79 -4.95 8.75 -3.07
C ASN A 79 -4.48 7.90 -1.88
N LEU A 80 -4.51 6.57 -2.04
CA LEU A 80 -4.19 5.61 -0.98
C LEU A 80 -2.69 5.34 -0.84
N VAL A 81 -1.89 5.61 -1.87
CA VAL A 81 -0.44 5.44 -1.81
C VAL A 81 0.20 6.83 -1.69
N PRO A 82 1.10 7.07 -0.74
CA PRO A 82 1.80 8.34 -0.63
C PRO A 82 2.53 8.65 -1.93
N TYR A 83 2.81 9.93 -2.18
CA TYR A 83 3.46 10.35 -3.41
C TYR A 83 4.79 9.61 -3.62
N THR A 84 4.86 8.79 -4.67
CA THR A 84 6.02 7.94 -4.97
C THR A 84 6.58 8.30 -6.34
N ILE A 85 7.90 8.51 -6.44
CA ILE A 85 8.62 8.72 -7.72
C ILE A 85 9.82 7.77 -7.82
N ILE A 86 10.37 7.65 -9.02
CA ILE A 86 11.70 7.06 -9.24
C ILE A 86 12.67 8.18 -9.55
N ARG A 87 13.81 8.23 -8.83
CA ARG A 87 14.93 9.12 -9.16
C ARG A 87 16.25 8.56 -8.63
N HIS A 88 17.36 9.19 -9.01
CA HIS A 88 18.67 8.87 -8.45
C HIS A 88 18.82 9.46 -7.05
N GLY A 89 19.30 8.65 -6.11
CA GLY A 89 19.71 9.04 -4.77
C GLY A 89 21.13 8.56 -4.45
N PRO A 90 21.58 8.68 -3.18
CA PRO A 90 22.95 8.39 -2.77
C PRO A 90 23.44 6.96 -3.05
N ALA A 91 22.52 6.00 -3.22
CA ALA A 91 22.82 4.61 -3.52
C ALA A 91 22.34 4.16 -4.92
N GLY A 92 22.24 5.09 -5.88
CA GLY A 92 21.82 4.82 -7.26
C GLY A 92 20.35 5.16 -7.53
N PRO A 93 19.71 4.61 -8.58
CA PRO A 93 18.28 4.77 -8.80
C PRO A 93 17.46 4.00 -7.74
N GLY A 94 16.33 4.56 -7.33
CA GLY A 94 15.41 3.93 -6.38
C GLY A 94 14.07 4.65 -6.33
N MET A 95 13.13 4.09 -5.57
CA MET A 95 11.89 4.81 -5.29
C MET A 95 12.08 5.79 -4.14
N LEU A 96 11.43 6.94 -4.25
CA LEU A 96 11.32 7.93 -3.21
C LEU A 96 9.83 8.14 -2.92
N GLN A 97 9.40 7.83 -1.70
CA GLN A 97 8.02 7.93 -1.26
C GLN A 97 7.90 8.94 -0.13
N GLN A 98 6.95 9.86 -0.22
CA GLN A 98 6.71 10.86 0.82
C GLN A 98 6.43 10.20 2.17
N TRP A 99 7.07 10.73 3.24
CA TRP A 99 6.80 10.28 4.59
C TRP A 99 5.39 10.68 5.02
N VAL A 100 4.64 9.73 5.58
CA VAL A 100 3.33 9.99 6.18
C VAL A 100 3.54 10.25 7.66
N GLN A 101 3.34 11.50 8.09
CA GLN A 101 3.40 11.85 9.51
C GLN A 101 2.18 11.27 10.24
N GLN A 102 2.43 10.43 11.23
CA GLN A 102 1.39 9.79 12.03
C GLN A 102 1.30 10.39 13.44
N PRO A 103 0.11 10.39 14.06
CA PRO A 103 -0.02 10.65 15.49
C PRO A 103 0.84 9.66 16.29
N GLY A 104 1.71 10.18 17.15
CA GLY A 104 2.70 9.37 17.89
C GLY A 104 4.13 9.46 17.34
N ASP A 105 4.35 10.03 16.15
CA ASP A 105 5.71 10.23 15.61
C ASP A 105 6.52 11.29 16.39
N ALA A 106 5.85 12.18 17.13
CA ALA A 106 6.52 13.16 17.99
C ALA A 106 6.96 12.51 19.30
N VAL A 107 8.17 12.88 19.77
CA VAL A 107 8.86 12.26 20.93
C VAL A 107 8.03 12.27 22.23
N ASP A 108 7.04 13.18 22.34
CA ASP A 108 6.17 13.33 23.50
C ASP A 108 4.66 13.20 23.17
N ALA A 109 4.30 12.64 22.01
CA ALA A 109 2.90 12.43 21.66
C ALA A 109 2.34 11.20 22.38
N ASP A 110 1.28 11.40 23.16
CA ASP A 110 0.51 10.28 23.69
C ASP A 110 -0.04 9.42 22.53
N PRO A 111 0.03 8.08 22.63
CA PRO A 111 -0.64 7.20 21.68
C PRO A 111 -2.11 7.59 21.55
N ARG A 112 -2.63 7.51 20.33
CA ARG A 112 -4.04 7.80 20.10
C ARG A 112 -4.89 6.85 20.96
N PRO A 113 -5.87 7.35 21.74
CA PRO A 113 -6.72 6.46 22.53
C PRO A 113 -7.61 5.62 21.61
N GLY A 114 -7.67 4.31 21.89
CA GLY A 114 -8.48 3.35 21.15
C GLY A 114 -7.66 2.40 20.26
N PRO A 115 -8.33 1.42 19.63
CA PRO A 115 -7.68 0.45 18.75
C PRO A 115 -7.19 1.08 17.45
N ASP A 116 -6.18 0.44 16.85
CA ASP A 116 -5.69 0.80 15.52
C ASP A 116 -6.67 0.39 14.41
N LEU A 117 -6.39 0.82 13.19
CA LEU A 117 -7.19 0.51 12.00
C LEU A 117 -7.25 -1.00 11.70
N VAL A 118 -6.21 -1.73 12.08
CA VAL A 118 -6.12 -3.19 12.07
C VAL A 118 -5.54 -3.58 13.42
N ASP A 119 -6.21 -4.46 14.15
CA ASP A 119 -5.83 -4.79 15.52
C ASP A 119 -6.26 -6.22 15.91
N LEU A 120 -5.75 -6.70 17.05
CA LEU A 120 -6.11 -7.97 17.66
C LEU A 120 -7.07 -7.73 18.84
N PHE A 121 -8.16 -8.49 18.87
CA PHE A 121 -9.15 -8.40 19.92
C PHE A 121 -9.38 -9.75 20.60
N PRO A 122 -9.62 -9.81 21.92
CA PRO A 122 -9.98 -11.06 22.58
C PRO A 122 -11.26 -11.67 22.01
N VAL A 123 -11.31 -13.00 21.86
CA VAL A 123 -12.52 -13.69 21.43
C VAL A 123 -13.68 -13.40 22.39
N GLY A 124 -14.88 -13.17 21.84
CA GLY A 124 -16.11 -12.96 22.61
C GLY A 124 -16.34 -11.53 23.10
N LYS A 125 -15.39 -10.61 22.88
CA LYS A 125 -15.62 -9.16 23.08
C LYS A 125 -16.12 -8.54 21.78
N GLN A 126 -17.34 -8.01 21.80
CA GLN A 126 -17.88 -7.27 20.67
C GLN A 126 -17.11 -5.97 20.48
N GLN A 127 -16.65 -5.72 19.26
CA GLN A 127 -15.99 -4.48 18.86
C GLN A 127 -16.81 -3.82 17.75
N PRO A 128 -17.77 -2.95 18.11
CA PRO A 128 -18.56 -2.23 17.12
C PRO A 128 -17.67 -1.46 16.13
N GLY A 129 -18.00 -1.51 14.86
CA GLY A 129 -17.23 -0.84 13.81
C GLY A 129 -15.96 -1.57 13.38
N TYR A 130 -15.79 -2.85 13.74
CA TYR A 130 -14.69 -3.70 13.27
C TYR A 130 -15.21 -4.98 12.62
N LEU A 131 -14.56 -5.42 11.55
CA LEU A 131 -14.89 -6.63 10.81
C LEU A 131 -13.87 -7.73 11.09
N PRO A 132 -14.31 -8.96 11.42
CA PRO A 132 -13.41 -10.06 11.72
C PRO A 132 -12.75 -10.61 10.46
N VAL A 133 -11.49 -11.00 10.60
CA VAL A 133 -10.65 -11.53 9.51
C VAL A 133 -10.27 -12.97 9.78
N LEU A 134 -9.61 -13.22 10.91
CA LEU A 134 -9.05 -14.52 11.28
C LEU A 134 -9.03 -14.69 12.80
N ARG A 135 -9.32 -15.90 13.29
CA ARG A 135 -9.04 -16.29 14.68
C ARG A 135 -7.64 -16.86 14.80
N ALA A 136 -6.90 -16.46 15.83
CA ALA A 136 -5.52 -16.88 16.09
C ALA A 136 -5.27 -17.02 17.60
N GLN A 137 -4.05 -17.41 17.96
CA GLN A 137 -3.55 -17.38 19.33
C GLN A 137 -2.43 -16.36 19.42
N ASP A 138 -2.39 -15.59 20.50
CA ASP A 138 -1.28 -14.70 20.79
C ASP A 138 -0.08 -15.45 21.40
N TYR A 139 0.96 -14.71 21.80
CA TYR A 139 2.16 -15.31 22.41
C TYR A 139 1.93 -15.94 23.78
N ALA A 140 0.87 -15.56 24.49
CA ALA A 140 0.46 -16.14 25.77
C ALA A 140 -0.43 -17.39 25.59
N GLY A 141 -0.87 -17.66 24.34
CA GLY A 141 -1.79 -18.75 24.00
C GLY A 141 -3.27 -18.36 24.12
N ASP A 142 -3.56 -17.08 24.37
CA ASP A 142 -4.92 -16.57 24.47
C ASP A 142 -5.54 -16.48 23.07
N GLU A 143 -6.82 -16.83 22.96
CA GLU A 143 -7.55 -16.73 21.69
C GLU A 143 -7.85 -15.27 21.34
N VAL A 144 -7.38 -14.85 20.17
CA VAL A 144 -7.58 -13.51 19.61
C VAL A 144 -8.23 -13.58 18.23
N VAL A 145 -8.83 -12.47 17.82
CA VAL A 145 -9.38 -12.26 16.49
C VAL A 145 -8.67 -11.07 15.87
N LEU A 146 -8.04 -11.28 14.72
CA LEU A 146 -7.60 -10.20 13.85
C LEU A 146 -8.82 -9.54 13.24
N MET A 147 -8.93 -8.23 13.39
CA MET A 147 -10.02 -7.43 12.85
C MET A 147 -9.47 -6.14 12.24
N HIS A 148 -10.22 -5.54 11.32
CA HIS A 148 -9.95 -4.18 10.84
C HIS A 148 -11.19 -3.31 10.97
N ALA A 149 -11.01 -1.99 11.02
CA ALA A 149 -12.11 -1.04 11.10
C ALA A 149 -13.01 -1.13 9.85
N ASP A 150 -14.32 -0.99 10.05
CA ASP A 150 -15.33 -0.82 9.01
C ASP A 150 -15.33 0.64 8.55
N ASP A 151 -14.30 1.02 7.81
CA ASP A 151 -14.04 2.40 7.37
C ASP A 151 -13.97 2.45 5.84
N ILE A 152 -14.67 3.41 5.22
CA ILE A 152 -14.72 3.54 3.77
C ILE A 152 -13.34 3.73 3.11
N ARG A 153 -12.37 4.33 3.81
CA ARG A 153 -11.01 4.53 3.30
C ARG A 153 -10.23 3.21 3.29
N LEU A 154 -10.42 2.37 4.31
CA LEU A 154 -9.90 0.99 4.33
C LEU A 154 -10.61 0.09 3.31
N TRP A 155 -11.91 0.29 3.09
CA TRP A 155 -12.64 -0.42 2.05
C TRP A 155 -12.01 -0.15 0.68
N ARG A 156 -11.76 1.12 0.33
CA ARG A 156 -11.03 1.49 -0.90
C ARG A 156 -9.67 0.82 -0.99
N MET A 157 -8.95 0.70 0.13
CA MET A 157 -7.68 -0.03 0.19
C MET A 157 -7.83 -1.53 -0.04
N ALA A 158 -8.86 -2.17 0.50
CA ALA A 158 -9.14 -3.58 0.27
C ALA A 158 -9.42 -3.85 -1.22
N VAL A 159 -10.23 -2.99 -1.87
CA VAL A 159 -10.48 -3.07 -3.31
C VAL A 159 -9.20 -2.80 -4.10
N PHE A 160 -8.41 -1.81 -3.71
CA PHE A 160 -7.13 -1.51 -4.33
C PHE A 160 -6.16 -2.70 -4.26
N ASP A 161 -6.04 -3.37 -3.10
CA ASP A 161 -5.21 -4.57 -2.93
C ASP A 161 -5.63 -5.70 -3.87
N VAL A 162 -6.93 -5.84 -4.17
CA VAL A 162 -7.43 -6.80 -5.18
C VAL A 162 -6.95 -6.43 -6.57
N LEU A 163 -7.09 -5.17 -6.97
CA LEU A 163 -6.69 -4.68 -8.29
C LEU A 163 -5.18 -4.82 -8.51
N VAL A 164 -4.38 -4.35 -7.56
CA VAL A 164 -2.93 -4.41 -7.63
C VAL A 164 -2.36 -5.75 -7.20
N ASN A 165 -3.21 -6.70 -6.78
CA ASN A 165 -2.78 -8.04 -6.34
C ASN A 165 -1.68 -7.97 -5.27
N ASN A 166 -1.95 -7.22 -4.20
CA ASN A 166 -0.97 -6.99 -3.13
C ASN A 166 -0.67 -8.29 -2.38
N ALA A 167 0.58 -8.73 -2.44
CA ALA A 167 1.00 -9.98 -1.82
C ALA A 167 1.43 -9.83 -0.35
N ASP A 168 1.39 -8.65 0.27
CA ASP A 168 1.90 -8.49 1.64
C ASP A 168 1.26 -7.34 2.43
N ARG A 169 -0.06 -7.11 2.32
CA ARG A 169 -0.72 -6.07 3.15
C ARG A 169 -0.84 -6.51 4.61
N LYS A 170 0.05 -5.98 5.46
CA LYS A 170 0.04 -6.13 6.92
C LYS A 170 -0.65 -4.95 7.61
N GLY A 171 -1.00 -5.11 8.88
CA GLY A 171 -1.58 -4.03 9.70
C GLY A 171 -0.65 -2.81 9.79
N GLY A 172 0.65 -3.04 10.01
CA GLY A 172 1.68 -1.99 10.03
C GLY A 172 1.90 -1.28 8.68
N HIS A 173 1.31 -1.77 7.59
CA HIS A 173 1.36 -1.12 6.28
C HIS A 173 0.19 -0.16 6.05
N VAL A 174 -0.74 -0.06 6.99
CA VAL A 174 -1.88 0.87 6.95
C VAL A 174 -1.59 2.03 7.88
N LEU A 175 -1.24 3.17 7.29
CA LEU A 175 -0.86 4.37 8.01
C LEU A 175 -2.04 5.34 8.09
N ARG A 176 -2.13 6.09 9.19
CA ARG A 176 -3.12 7.17 9.33
C ARG A 176 -2.44 8.48 9.67
N ASP A 177 -2.57 9.47 8.78
CA ASP A 177 -1.95 10.78 8.99
C ASP A 177 -2.65 11.62 10.07
N LEU A 178 -2.07 12.79 10.34
CA LEU A 178 -2.59 13.77 11.32
C LEU A 178 -4.00 14.29 10.95
N ASP A 179 -4.33 14.35 9.66
CA ASP A 179 -5.65 14.76 9.16
C ASP A 179 -6.65 13.59 9.11
N GLY A 180 -6.20 12.39 9.45
CA GLY A 180 -6.98 11.15 9.43
C GLY A 180 -7.12 10.51 8.06
N ASN A 181 -6.39 10.94 7.02
CA ASN A 181 -6.30 10.18 5.77
C ASN A 181 -5.62 8.83 6.03
N ILE A 182 -5.98 7.81 5.26
CA ILE A 182 -5.41 6.47 5.36
C ILE A 182 -4.56 6.20 4.13
N TYR A 183 -3.34 5.70 4.35
CA TYR A 183 -2.42 5.33 3.29
C TYR A 183 -1.94 3.90 3.45
N GLY A 184 -1.74 3.21 2.33
CA GLY A 184 -1.02 1.97 2.25
C GLY A 184 0.44 2.25 1.90
N VAL A 185 1.36 1.52 2.50
CA VAL A 185 2.78 1.50 2.10
C VAL A 185 3.21 0.07 1.77
N ASP A 186 4.45 -0.07 1.31
CA ASP A 186 5.11 -1.35 1.00
C ASP A 186 4.43 -2.18 -0.10
N HIS A 187 4.37 -1.62 -1.31
CA HIS A 187 3.81 -2.26 -2.50
C HIS A 187 4.87 -2.92 -3.40
N GLY A 188 6.08 -3.13 -2.88
CA GLY A 188 7.16 -3.79 -3.63
C GLY A 188 6.78 -5.19 -4.14
N VAL A 189 5.84 -5.87 -3.49
CA VAL A 189 5.32 -7.19 -3.89
C VAL A 189 3.88 -7.13 -4.37
N CYS A 190 3.61 -6.27 -5.35
CA CYS A 190 2.33 -6.13 -6.04
C CYS A 190 2.45 -6.43 -7.54
N LEU A 191 1.31 -6.50 -8.21
CA LEU A 191 1.13 -6.51 -9.67
C LEU A 191 1.66 -7.75 -10.38
N HIS A 192 1.86 -8.84 -9.64
CA HIS A 192 2.24 -10.12 -10.22
C HIS A 192 1.15 -10.68 -11.16
N VAL A 193 1.56 -11.45 -12.17
CA VAL A 193 0.65 -12.11 -13.15
C VAL A 193 -0.28 -13.12 -12.49
N GLU A 194 0.27 -14.03 -11.69
CA GLU A 194 -0.51 -14.94 -10.85
C GLU A 194 -1.15 -14.19 -9.68
N ASN A 195 -2.37 -14.58 -9.32
CA ASN A 195 -3.01 -14.10 -8.09
C ASN A 195 -2.13 -14.47 -6.89
N LYS A 196 -1.58 -13.47 -6.20
CA LYS A 196 -0.74 -13.56 -5.00
C LYS A 196 -1.35 -12.82 -3.80
N LEU A 197 -2.60 -12.34 -3.92
CA LEU A 197 -3.25 -11.50 -2.93
C LEU A 197 -3.15 -12.10 -1.51
N ARG A 198 -2.49 -11.35 -0.62
CA ARG A 198 -2.47 -11.59 0.83
C ARG A 198 -2.66 -10.27 1.54
N THR A 199 -3.76 -10.16 2.28
CA THR A 199 -4.14 -8.91 2.95
C THR A 199 -4.79 -9.18 4.29
N VAL A 200 -4.59 -8.29 5.26
CA VAL A 200 -5.33 -8.28 6.53
C VAL A 200 -6.74 -7.70 6.37
N LEU A 201 -7.15 -7.26 5.16
CA LEU A 201 -8.41 -6.57 4.90
C LEU A 201 -9.54 -7.49 4.35
N TRP A 202 -9.57 -8.76 4.76
CA TRP A 202 -10.59 -9.72 4.28
C TRP A 202 -11.95 -9.61 4.96
N GLY A 203 -12.18 -8.69 5.89
CA GLY A 203 -13.47 -8.57 6.58
C GLY A 203 -14.64 -8.24 5.63
N TRP A 204 -14.35 -7.72 4.44
CA TRP A 204 -15.32 -7.51 3.36
C TRP A 204 -15.42 -8.67 2.36
N ALA A 205 -14.81 -9.83 2.59
CA ALA A 205 -14.91 -10.96 1.67
C ALA A 205 -16.38 -11.32 1.35
N GLY A 206 -16.70 -11.49 0.07
CA GLY A 206 -18.04 -11.78 -0.42
C GLY A 206 -19.04 -10.61 -0.34
N LYS A 207 -18.60 -9.40 0.06
CA LYS A 207 -19.47 -8.21 0.07
C LYS A 207 -19.53 -7.57 -1.32
N PRO A 208 -20.69 -7.04 -1.73
CA PRO A 208 -20.80 -6.28 -2.97
C PRO A 208 -19.98 -4.99 -2.89
N ILE A 209 -19.40 -4.58 -4.02
CA ILE A 209 -18.68 -3.31 -4.17
C ILE A 209 -19.66 -2.27 -4.69
N ASP A 210 -19.69 -1.08 -4.09
CA ASP A 210 -20.63 -0.02 -4.49
C ASP A 210 -20.29 0.63 -5.84
N ASP A 211 -21.32 1.17 -6.49
CA ASP A 211 -21.24 1.78 -7.82
C ASP A 211 -20.25 2.95 -7.90
N HIS A 212 -20.01 3.68 -6.79
CA HIS A 212 -19.05 4.77 -6.78
C HIS A 212 -17.61 4.25 -6.89
N MET A 213 -17.28 3.15 -6.20
CA MET A 213 -15.99 2.49 -6.40
C MET A 213 -15.89 1.87 -7.79
N LEU A 214 -16.95 1.23 -8.30
CA LEU A 214 -16.95 0.65 -9.64
C LEU A 214 -16.77 1.70 -10.74
N ALA A 215 -17.32 2.91 -10.58
CA ALA A 215 -17.09 4.01 -11.51
C ALA A 215 -15.60 4.40 -11.59
N ALA A 216 -14.89 4.43 -10.46
CA ALA A 216 -13.45 4.66 -10.44
C ALA A 216 -12.67 3.50 -11.08
N VAL A 217 -13.10 2.25 -10.86
CA VAL A 217 -12.50 1.05 -11.49
C VAL A 217 -12.72 1.04 -13.01
N ALA A 218 -13.89 1.46 -13.49
CA ALA A 218 -14.16 1.62 -14.91
C ALA A 218 -13.24 2.69 -15.53
N GLY A 219 -13.08 3.84 -14.88
CA GLY A 219 -12.13 4.87 -15.31
C GLY A 219 -10.66 4.41 -15.29
N LEU A 220 -10.29 3.49 -14.40
CA LEU A 220 -8.99 2.82 -14.44
C LEU A 220 -8.86 1.92 -15.68
N SER A 221 -9.92 1.18 -16.05
CA SER A 221 -9.95 0.33 -17.24
C SER A 221 -9.65 1.11 -18.52
N ASP A 222 -10.31 2.26 -18.69
CA ASP A 222 -10.12 3.14 -19.85
C ASP A 222 -8.67 3.65 -19.90
N ALA A 223 -8.16 4.18 -18.78
CA ALA A 223 -6.82 4.74 -18.71
C ALA A 223 -5.71 3.70 -18.96
N LEU A 224 -5.92 2.43 -18.62
CA LEU A 224 -4.97 1.34 -18.91
C LEU A 224 -4.78 1.09 -20.40
N GLY A 225 -5.72 1.49 -21.25
CA GLY A 225 -5.59 1.49 -22.71
C GLY A 225 -4.92 2.74 -23.29
N GLU A 226 -4.63 3.72 -22.44
CA GLU A 226 -4.11 5.05 -22.80
C GLU A 226 -2.82 5.35 -22.01
N GLU A 227 -2.65 6.60 -21.55
CA GLU A 227 -1.41 7.12 -20.95
C GLU A 227 -0.94 6.33 -19.71
N LEU A 228 -1.86 5.77 -18.91
CA LEU A 228 -1.46 4.97 -17.74
C LEU A 228 -0.79 3.66 -18.15
N GLY A 229 -1.26 3.02 -19.23
CA GLY A 229 -0.65 1.80 -19.76
C GLY A 229 0.81 2.02 -20.15
N ASP A 230 1.08 3.12 -20.85
CA ASP A 230 2.44 3.52 -21.24
C ASP A 230 3.32 3.82 -20.04
N ALA A 231 2.80 4.56 -19.05
CA ALA A 231 3.54 4.87 -17.82
C ALA A 231 3.85 3.62 -16.97
N LEU A 232 2.95 2.63 -16.96
CA LEU A 232 3.19 1.35 -16.28
C LEU A 232 4.19 0.47 -17.02
N ALA A 233 4.25 0.55 -18.36
CA ALA A 233 5.18 -0.22 -19.18
C ALA A 233 6.66 0.14 -18.95
N GLU A 234 6.95 1.28 -18.31
CA GLU A 234 8.29 1.61 -17.83
C GLU A 234 8.78 0.70 -16.68
N TYR A 235 7.85 0.10 -15.92
CA TYR A 235 8.14 -0.61 -14.67
C TYR A 235 7.65 -2.05 -14.64
N LEU A 236 6.65 -2.37 -15.45
CA LEU A 236 5.97 -3.67 -15.49
C LEU A 236 6.10 -4.30 -16.87
N SER A 237 6.10 -5.64 -16.89
CA SER A 237 6.01 -6.39 -18.14
C SER A 237 4.60 -6.26 -18.75
N ARG A 238 4.50 -6.51 -20.07
CA ARG A 238 3.19 -6.57 -20.76
C ARG A 238 2.24 -7.59 -20.13
N ALA A 239 2.77 -8.71 -19.63
CA ALA A 239 1.97 -9.75 -19.00
C ALA A 239 1.36 -9.26 -17.67
N GLU A 240 2.09 -8.47 -16.90
CA GLU A 240 1.61 -7.90 -15.63
C GLU A 240 0.55 -6.83 -15.84
N ILE A 241 0.72 -5.99 -16.86
CA ILE A 241 -0.29 -5.01 -17.26
C ILE A 241 -1.56 -5.71 -17.74
N ALA A 242 -1.44 -6.75 -18.58
CA ALA A 242 -2.57 -7.56 -19.01
C ALA A 242 -3.28 -8.26 -17.82
N ALA A 243 -2.52 -8.72 -16.82
CA ALA A 243 -3.09 -9.30 -15.61
C ALA A 243 -3.83 -8.26 -14.75
N LEU A 244 -3.34 -7.02 -14.67
CA LEU A 244 -4.07 -5.91 -14.04
C LEU A 244 -5.39 -5.62 -14.79
N GLN A 245 -5.34 -5.50 -16.13
CA GLN A 245 -6.54 -5.32 -16.95
C GLN A 245 -7.55 -6.46 -16.73
N LEU A 246 -7.10 -7.72 -16.68
CA LEU A 246 -7.98 -8.85 -16.41
C LEU A 246 -8.64 -8.75 -15.03
N ARG A 247 -7.90 -8.35 -13.99
CA ARG A 247 -8.44 -8.14 -12.64
C ARG A 247 -9.48 -7.02 -12.62
N VAL A 248 -9.22 -5.91 -13.31
CA VAL A 248 -10.18 -4.80 -13.47
C VAL A 248 -11.48 -5.28 -14.12
N HIS A 249 -11.42 -5.94 -15.27
CA HIS A 249 -12.61 -6.45 -15.96
C HIS A 249 -13.37 -7.48 -15.10
N THR A 250 -12.65 -8.40 -14.45
CA THR A 250 -13.26 -9.41 -13.57
C THR A 250 -14.05 -8.77 -12.44
N LEU A 251 -13.54 -7.68 -11.87
CA LEU A 251 -14.20 -6.97 -10.78
C LEU A 251 -15.43 -6.18 -11.26
N LEU A 252 -15.40 -5.64 -12.48
CA LEU A 252 -16.54 -4.96 -13.08
C LEU A 252 -17.65 -5.95 -13.47
N ASP A 253 -17.29 -7.10 -14.03
CA ASP A 253 -18.23 -8.16 -14.43
C ASP A 253 -18.88 -8.85 -13.23
N ASN A 254 -18.15 -8.97 -12.11
CA ASN A 254 -18.62 -9.54 -10.87
C ASN A 254 -18.21 -8.65 -9.68
N PRO A 255 -19.03 -7.62 -9.35
CA PRO A 255 -18.70 -6.58 -8.38
C PRO A 255 -18.85 -7.05 -6.93
N VAL A 256 -18.12 -8.10 -6.58
CA VAL A 256 -18.10 -8.72 -5.26
C VAL A 256 -16.66 -8.89 -4.83
N MET A 257 -16.34 -8.49 -3.61
CA MET A 257 -15.03 -8.72 -3.01
C MET A 257 -14.71 -10.22 -3.03
N PRO A 258 -13.53 -10.64 -3.52
CA PRO A 258 -13.18 -12.04 -3.59
C PRO A 258 -13.12 -12.67 -2.20
N SER A 259 -13.30 -13.99 -2.16
CA SER A 259 -13.02 -14.77 -0.95
C SER A 259 -11.58 -15.27 -0.94
N PRO A 260 -10.97 -15.45 0.25
CA PRO A 260 -9.67 -16.09 0.39
C PRO A 260 -9.62 -17.46 -0.31
N SER A 261 -8.85 -17.57 -1.41
CA SER A 261 -8.75 -18.81 -2.20
C SER A 261 -7.42 -19.55 -2.05
N ARG A 262 -6.46 -18.97 -1.32
CA ARG A 262 -5.11 -19.50 -1.11
C ARG A 262 -4.94 -20.14 0.26
N HIS A 263 -3.97 -21.04 0.36
CA HIS A 263 -3.58 -21.70 1.62
C HIS A 263 -3.09 -20.71 2.71
N ARG A 264 -2.54 -19.55 2.31
CA ARG A 264 -2.10 -18.46 3.19
C ARG A 264 -2.62 -17.12 2.66
N PRO A 265 -3.85 -16.72 3.01
CA PRO A 265 -4.46 -15.49 2.52
C PRO A 265 -4.09 -14.25 3.35
N ILE A 266 -3.49 -14.44 4.53
CA ILE A 266 -2.96 -13.37 5.40
C ILE A 266 -1.43 -13.37 5.27
N PRO A 267 -0.78 -12.21 5.14
CA PRO A 267 0.68 -12.15 5.22
C PRO A 267 1.15 -12.53 6.62
N TRP A 268 2.36 -13.06 6.72
CA TRP A 268 2.95 -13.41 8.01
C TRP A 268 4.31 -12.73 8.19
N PRO A 269 4.56 -12.06 9.32
CA PRO A 269 3.60 -11.73 10.38
C PRO A 269 2.44 -10.83 9.88
N ALA A 270 1.33 -10.78 10.63
CA ALA A 270 0.19 -9.94 10.27
C ALA A 270 0.43 -8.44 10.53
N PHE A 271 1.49 -8.10 11.28
CA PHE A 271 1.94 -6.76 11.63
C PHE A 271 3.42 -6.60 11.29
#